data_AF-A0A7C3JRG9-F1
#
_entry.id   AF-A0A7C3JRG9-F1
#
_cell.length_a   1.000
_cell.length_b   1.000
_cell.length_c   1.000
_cell.angle_alpha   90.00
_cell.angle_beta   90.00
_cell.angle_gamma   90.00
#
_symmetry.space_group_name_H-M   'P 1'
#
loop_
_entity.id
_entity.type
_entity.pdbx_description
1 polymer ?
#
loop_
_entity_poly.entity_id
_entity_poly.type
_entity_poly.pdbx_seq_one_letter_code
_entity_poly.pdbx_strand_id
1 'polypeptide(L)'
;MLPYTSEVFFSLFEQYYRAIWPAQWIASALAFAATWLTLKGSASSGRIVSVILALFWLWCALVYHLLFFTSINFWAFSFAALFLIQAVLFLVAGAMGGRLSVDATVTNAWKAGLALMIYSLAVYPVVSWAAGHMYPQMPLVGVAPCPTVIFTLGFLLSTRPLASIGFYAVPAIWAIIGGSSAWFLDIVEDLSLIAALVLCITLRPRD
;
A
#
# COMPACT_ATOMS: atom_id res chain seq x y z
N MET A 1 -23.69 6.07 0.98
CA MET A 1 -23.27 7.18 0.12
C MET A 1 -22.01 7.78 0.70
N LEU A 2 -21.00 8.06 -0.11
CA LEU A 2 -19.77 8.73 0.35
C LEU A 2 -20.04 10.22 0.58
N PRO A 3 -19.37 10.87 1.55
CA PRO A 3 -19.60 12.28 1.85
C PRO A 3 -18.91 13.25 0.86
N TYR A 4 -18.33 12.75 -0.23
CA TYR A 4 -17.59 13.51 -1.24
C TYR A 4 -17.69 12.87 -2.63
N THR A 5 -17.39 13.64 -3.67
CA THR A 5 -17.33 13.20 -5.07
C THR A 5 -15.88 12.91 -5.51
N SER A 6 -15.71 12.32 -6.69
CA SER A 6 -14.38 12.03 -7.25
C SER A 6 -13.58 13.30 -7.50
N GLU A 7 -14.22 14.39 -7.95
CA GLU A 7 -13.54 15.68 -8.18
C GLU A 7 -12.98 16.25 -6.87
N VAL A 8 -13.76 16.19 -5.78
CA VAL A 8 -13.29 16.61 -4.45
C VAL A 8 -12.11 15.75 -4.00
N PHE A 9 -12.18 14.43 -4.22
CA PHE A 9 -11.11 13.50 -3.87
C PHE A 9 -9.79 13.80 -4.60
N PHE A 10 -9.82 14.01 -5.92
CA PHE A 10 -8.62 14.34 -6.69
C PHE A 10 -8.09 15.75 -6.39
N SER A 11 -8.97 16.71 -6.09
CA SER A 11 -8.55 18.04 -5.63
C SER A 11 -7.80 18.01 -4.30
N LEU A 12 -8.12 17.04 -3.42
CA LEU A 12 -7.38 16.81 -2.19
C LEU A 12 -5.97 16.29 -2.48
N PHE A 13 -5.82 15.37 -3.44
CA PHE A 13 -4.50 14.90 -3.85
C PHE A 13 -3.62 16.01 -4.39
N GLU A 14 -4.16 16.92 -5.21
CA GLU A 14 -3.40 18.05 -5.72
C GLU A 14 -2.86 18.95 -4.59
N GLN A 15 -3.70 19.27 -3.59
CA GLN A 15 -3.28 20.05 -2.42
C GLN A 15 -2.25 19.28 -1.58
N TYR A 16 -2.49 17.99 -1.37
CA TYR A 16 -1.62 17.10 -0.63
C TYR A 16 -0.22 17.03 -1.25
N TYR A 17 -0.09 16.72 -2.54
CA TYR A 17 1.19 16.57 -3.21
C TYR A 17 2.01 17.86 -3.31
N ARG A 18 1.34 19.02 -3.38
CA ARG A 18 2.01 20.32 -3.27
C ARG A 18 2.58 20.53 -1.86
N ALA A 19 1.83 20.16 -0.83
CA ALA A 19 2.24 20.35 0.57
C ALA A 19 3.34 19.37 1.02
N ILE A 20 3.35 18.15 0.48
CA ILE A 20 4.32 17.12 0.88
C ILE A 20 5.57 17.07 0.01
N TRP A 21 5.71 17.93 -1.01
CA TRP A 21 6.92 17.96 -1.83
C TRP A 21 8.17 18.10 -0.94
N PRO A 22 9.23 17.29 -1.12
CA PRO A 22 9.46 16.26 -2.15
C PRO A 22 9.18 14.82 -1.69
N ALA A 23 8.49 14.63 -0.56
CA ALA A 23 8.35 13.35 0.13
C ALA A 23 7.79 12.23 -0.76
N GLN A 24 6.91 12.53 -1.72
CA GLN A 24 6.37 11.55 -2.67
C GLN A 24 7.45 10.87 -3.53
N TRP A 25 8.49 11.62 -3.91
CA TRP A 25 9.60 11.09 -4.71
C TRP A 25 10.56 10.27 -3.85
N ILE A 26 10.76 10.70 -2.60
CA ILE A 26 11.50 9.92 -1.60
C ILE A 26 10.79 8.59 -1.33
N ALA A 27 9.46 8.60 -1.16
CA ALA A 27 8.67 7.40 -0.95
C ALA A 27 8.73 6.45 -2.16
N SER A 28 8.68 6.98 -3.38
CA SER A 28 8.86 6.19 -4.59
C SER A 28 10.25 5.55 -4.64
N ALA A 29 11.32 6.28 -4.31
CA ALA A 29 12.68 5.74 -4.23
C ALA A 29 12.80 4.63 -3.18
N LEU A 30 12.15 4.78 -2.01
CA LEU A 30 12.09 3.75 -0.99
C LEU A 30 11.30 2.51 -1.46
N ALA A 31 10.23 2.68 -2.23
CA ALA A 31 9.47 1.57 -2.80
C ALA A 31 10.28 0.81 -3.88
N PHE A 32 11.05 1.51 -4.71
CA PHE A 32 12.05 0.90 -5.58
C PHE A 32 13.09 0.10 -4.78
N ALA A 33 13.66 0.69 -3.73
CA ALA A 33 14.63 0.02 -2.87
C ALA A 33 14.03 -1.24 -2.19
N ALA A 34 12.79 -1.15 -1.71
CA ALA A 34 12.09 -2.29 -1.10
C ALA A 34 11.84 -3.42 -2.11
N THR A 35 11.46 -3.09 -3.35
CA THR A 35 11.29 -4.05 -4.44
C THR A 35 12.62 -4.74 -4.78
N TRP A 36 13.70 -3.96 -4.90
CA TRP A 36 15.04 -4.47 -5.13
C TRP A 36 15.54 -5.39 -4.01
N LEU A 37 15.33 -5.02 -2.74
CA LEU A 37 15.68 -5.84 -1.59
C LEU A 37 14.91 -7.16 -1.56
N THR A 38 13.65 -7.14 -2.00
CA THR A 38 12.79 -8.32 -2.13
C THR A 38 13.30 -9.25 -3.23
N LEU A 39 13.74 -8.69 -4.38
CA LEU A 39 14.39 -9.44 -5.46
C LEU A 39 15.70 -10.08 -5.02
N LYS A 40 16.54 -9.33 -4.30
CA LYS A 40 17.85 -9.82 -3.85
C LYS A 40 17.73 -11.01 -2.90
N GLY A 41 16.70 -11.03 -2.05
CA GLY A 41 16.45 -12.09 -1.07
C GLY A 41 17.56 -12.20 -0.01
N SER A 42 17.29 -11.74 1.21
CA SER A 42 18.20 -11.97 2.33
C SER A 42 17.45 -11.86 3.66
N ALA A 43 18.04 -12.42 4.72
CA ALA A 43 17.51 -12.28 6.07
C ALA A 43 17.31 -10.82 6.50
N SER A 44 18.23 -9.93 6.09
CA SER A 44 18.15 -8.49 6.38
C SER A 44 17.15 -7.75 5.48
N SER A 45 16.91 -8.24 4.25
CA SER A 45 15.96 -7.62 3.31
C SER A 45 14.57 -7.49 3.94
N GLY A 46 14.07 -8.56 4.56
CA GLY A 46 12.74 -8.55 5.17
C GLY A 46 12.60 -7.53 6.31
N ARG A 47 13.64 -7.37 7.13
CA ARG A 47 13.68 -6.35 8.20
C ARG A 47 13.68 -4.93 7.63
N ILE A 48 14.53 -4.66 6.64
CA ILE A 48 14.64 -3.32 6.03
C ILE A 48 13.32 -2.96 5.31
N VAL A 49 12.74 -3.88 4.55
CA VAL A 49 11.45 -3.65 3.90
C VAL A 49 10.34 -3.45 4.93
N SER A 50 10.38 -4.16 6.06
CA SER A 50 9.43 -3.91 7.16
C SER A 50 9.54 -2.50 7.73
N VAL A 51 10.75 -1.93 7.86
CA VAL A 51 10.92 -0.53 8.26
C VAL A 51 10.34 0.41 7.22
N ILE A 52 10.60 0.18 5.94
CA ILE A 52 10.07 1.00 4.84
C ILE A 52 8.54 0.97 4.84
N LEU A 53 7.94 -0.21 4.96
CA LEU A 53 6.48 -0.35 5.06
C LEU A 53 5.94 0.32 6.32
N ALA A 54 6.59 0.17 7.47
CA ALA A 54 6.19 0.88 8.69
C ALA A 54 6.14 2.40 8.47
N LEU A 55 7.14 2.98 7.80
CA LEU A 55 7.15 4.40 7.44
C LEU A 55 6.01 4.77 6.49
N PHE A 56 5.74 3.97 5.46
CA PHE A 56 4.65 4.22 4.51
C PHE A 56 3.27 4.18 5.18
N TRP A 57 3.02 3.16 6.00
CA TRP A 57 1.78 3.00 6.74
C TRP A 57 1.60 4.12 7.78
N LEU A 58 2.67 4.52 8.47
CA LEU A 58 2.66 5.63 9.40
C LEU A 58 2.38 6.96 8.70
N TRP A 59 2.99 7.18 7.54
CA TRP A 59 2.75 8.37 6.72
C TRP A 59 1.30 8.45 6.26
N CYS A 60 0.75 7.33 5.75
CA CYS A 60 -0.65 7.27 5.36
C CYS A 60 -1.60 7.50 6.55
N ALA A 61 -1.27 7.01 7.75
CA ALA A 61 -2.04 7.25 8.95
C ALA A 61 -2.03 8.74 9.36
N LEU A 62 -0.84 9.31 9.54
CA LEU A 62 -0.68 10.63 10.13
C LEU A 62 -0.88 11.74 9.11
N VAL A 63 -0.19 11.66 7.98
CA VAL A 63 -0.20 12.75 7.00
C VAL A 63 -1.45 12.64 6.14
N TYR A 64 -1.60 11.55 5.38
CA TYR A 64 -2.75 11.44 4.48
C TYR A 64 -4.08 11.43 5.24
N HIS A 65 -4.29 10.50 6.17
CA HIS A 65 -5.58 10.38 6.84
C HIS A 65 -5.87 11.53 7.80
N LEU A 66 -5.02 11.79 8.80
CA LEU A 66 -5.34 12.79 9.83
C LEU A 66 -5.23 14.23 9.36
N LEU A 67 -4.19 14.60 8.59
CA LEU A 67 -3.97 16.01 8.21
C LEU A 67 -4.78 16.44 6.98
N PHE A 68 -5.03 15.53 6.03
CA PHE A 68 -5.74 15.86 4.79
C PHE A 68 -7.12 15.22 4.71
N PHE A 69 -7.23 13.89 4.81
CA PHE A 69 -8.47 13.18 4.48
C PHE A 69 -9.61 13.43 5.48
N THR A 70 -9.31 13.81 6.72
CA THR A 70 -10.31 14.24 7.71
C THR A 70 -11.13 15.44 7.25
N SER A 71 -10.61 16.27 6.33
CA SER A 71 -11.33 17.45 5.83
C SER A 71 -12.52 17.08 4.94
N ILE A 72 -12.53 15.87 4.36
CA ILE A 72 -13.61 15.42 3.45
C ILE A 72 -14.29 14.12 3.92
N ASN A 73 -13.69 13.39 4.86
CA ASN A 73 -14.24 12.11 5.32
C ASN A 73 -14.09 11.94 6.84
N PHE A 74 -15.23 11.93 7.54
CA PHE A 74 -15.28 11.72 8.98
C PHE A 74 -14.64 10.39 9.43
N TRP A 75 -14.72 9.34 8.62
CA TRP A 75 -14.12 8.04 8.94
C TRP A 75 -12.59 8.01 8.86
N ALA A 76 -11.95 9.09 8.40
CA ALA A 76 -10.50 9.21 8.31
C ALA A 76 -9.79 8.96 9.65
N PHE A 77 -10.41 9.32 10.79
CA PHE A 77 -9.85 9.01 12.11
C PHE A 77 -9.74 7.51 12.36
N SER A 78 -10.76 6.74 12.01
CA SER A 78 -10.76 5.27 12.11
C SER A 78 -9.74 4.65 11.16
N PHE A 79 -9.63 5.20 9.95
CA PHE A 79 -8.65 4.74 8.96
C PHE A 79 -7.22 5.02 9.44
N ALA A 80 -6.96 6.20 10.00
CA ALA A 80 -5.68 6.53 10.60
C ALA A 80 -5.30 5.56 11.73
N ALA A 81 -6.24 5.23 12.62
CA ALA A 81 -6.01 4.26 13.69
C ALA A 81 -5.65 2.87 13.14
N LEU A 82 -6.39 2.38 12.13
CA LEU A 82 -6.09 1.11 11.46
C LEU A 82 -4.70 1.11 10.83
N PHE A 83 -4.35 2.17 10.10
CA PHE A 83 -3.04 2.28 9.45
C PHE A 83 -1.90 2.39 10.46
N LEU A 84 -2.12 3.08 11.58
CA LEU A 84 -1.15 3.18 12.67
C LEU A 84 -0.88 1.82 13.31
N ILE A 85 -1.93 0.99 13.53
CA ILE A 85 -1.78 -0.38 14.03
C ILE A 85 -0.89 -1.20 13.09
N GLN A 86 -1.13 -1.12 11.78
CA GLN A 86 -0.33 -1.85 10.80
C GLN A 86 1.12 -1.34 10.74
N ALA A 87 1.34 -0.03 10.88
CA ALA A 87 2.68 0.55 10.95
C ALA A 87 3.46 0.00 12.16
N VAL A 88 2.82 -0.03 13.34
CA VAL A 88 3.42 -0.61 14.56
C VAL A 88 3.69 -2.10 14.39
N LEU A 89 2.77 -2.84 13.76
CA LEU A 89 2.96 -4.26 13.49
C LEU A 89 4.19 -4.52 12.60
N PHE A 90 4.38 -3.73 11.54
CA PHE A 90 5.59 -3.83 10.71
C PHE A 90 6.86 -3.48 11.46
N LEU A 91 6.83 -2.44 12.30
CA LEU A 91 8.00 -2.03 13.06
C LEU A 91 8.39 -3.07 14.11
N VAL A 92 7.44 -3.51 14.94
CA VAL A 92 7.71 -4.39 16.08
C VAL A 92 7.88 -5.84 15.63
N ALA A 93 6.90 -6.40 14.92
CA ALA A 93 6.94 -7.82 14.54
C ALA A 93 7.82 -8.07 13.30
N GLY A 94 7.76 -7.17 12.31
CA GLY A 94 8.54 -7.28 11.08
C GLY A 94 10.01 -6.92 11.27
N ALA A 95 10.29 -5.67 11.64
CA ALA A 95 11.66 -5.15 11.69
C ALA A 95 12.43 -5.60 12.94
N MET A 96 11.89 -5.37 14.14
CA MET A 96 12.56 -5.72 15.40
C MET A 96 12.50 -7.24 15.67
N GLY A 97 11.33 -7.84 15.47
CA GLY A 97 11.10 -9.27 15.71
C GLY A 97 11.62 -10.18 14.59
N GLY A 98 11.95 -9.64 13.41
CA GLY A 98 12.47 -10.41 12.28
C GLY A 98 11.49 -11.47 11.76
N ARG A 99 10.18 -11.31 11.98
CA ARG A 99 9.16 -12.31 11.60
C ARG A 99 8.83 -12.31 10.10
N LEU A 100 9.36 -11.34 9.36
CA LEU A 100 9.24 -11.27 7.91
C LEU A 100 10.63 -11.43 7.29
N SER A 101 10.85 -12.59 6.68
CA SER A 101 12.06 -12.89 5.92
C SER A 101 11.73 -13.05 4.44
N VAL A 102 12.69 -12.68 3.58
CA VAL A 102 12.57 -12.87 2.14
C VAL A 102 13.65 -13.83 1.68
N ASP A 103 13.22 -14.85 0.99
CA ASP A 103 14.06 -15.79 0.27
C ASP A 103 13.71 -15.65 -1.22
N ALA A 104 14.72 -15.45 -2.07
CA ALA A 104 14.57 -15.25 -3.52
C ALA A 104 14.17 -16.53 -4.27
N THR A 105 13.81 -17.61 -3.55
CA THR A 105 13.24 -18.80 -4.16
C THR A 105 11.95 -18.45 -4.92
N VAL A 106 11.92 -18.83 -6.20
CA VAL A 106 10.84 -18.47 -7.11
C VAL A 106 9.64 -19.42 -6.97
N THR A 107 8.55 -18.97 -6.33
CA THR A 107 7.22 -19.63 -6.34
C THR A 107 6.17 -18.79 -7.04
N ASN A 108 4.99 -19.35 -7.30
CA ASN A 108 3.85 -18.59 -7.82
C ASN A 108 3.44 -17.45 -6.89
N ALA A 109 3.43 -17.65 -5.57
CA ALA A 109 3.18 -16.60 -4.59
C ALA A 109 4.24 -15.48 -4.67
N TRP A 110 5.53 -15.83 -4.79
CA TRP A 110 6.60 -14.84 -4.93
C TRP A 110 6.48 -14.05 -6.25
N LYS A 111 6.20 -14.71 -7.39
CA LYS A 111 5.99 -14.04 -8.68
C LYS A 111 4.81 -13.08 -8.64
N ALA A 112 3.69 -13.52 -8.07
CA ALA A 112 2.52 -12.69 -7.88
C ALA A 112 2.80 -11.51 -6.94
N GLY A 113 3.51 -11.76 -5.85
CA GLY A 113 3.92 -10.74 -4.89
C GLY A 113 4.76 -9.65 -5.54
N LEU A 114 5.80 -10.05 -6.28
CA LEU A 114 6.63 -9.14 -7.05
C LEU A 114 5.83 -8.38 -8.11
N ALA A 115 4.93 -9.07 -8.83
CA ALA A 115 4.07 -8.44 -9.83
C ALA A 115 3.17 -7.35 -9.20
N LEU A 116 2.61 -7.58 -8.01
CA LEU A 116 1.84 -6.57 -7.28
C LEU A 116 2.69 -5.38 -6.82
N MET A 117 3.92 -5.62 -6.36
CA MET A 117 4.85 -4.55 -5.98
C MET A 117 5.21 -3.67 -7.18
N ILE A 118 5.56 -4.29 -8.31
CA ILE A 118 5.85 -3.59 -9.57
C ILE A 118 4.61 -2.87 -10.09
N TYR A 119 3.45 -3.53 -10.03
CA TYR A 119 2.19 -2.95 -10.42
C TYR A 119 1.92 -1.66 -9.65
N SER A 120 1.98 -1.72 -8.32
CA SER A 120 1.75 -0.54 -7.48
C SER A 120 2.74 0.59 -7.74
N LEU A 121 3.99 0.27 -8.06
CA LEU A 121 5.05 1.25 -8.22
C LEU A 121 5.02 1.94 -9.59
N ALA A 122 4.74 1.18 -10.65
CA ALA A 122 4.91 1.65 -12.02
C ALA A 122 3.63 1.60 -12.85
N VAL A 123 2.85 0.51 -12.74
CA VAL A 123 1.66 0.32 -13.58
C VAL A 123 0.47 1.13 -13.06
N TYR A 124 0.27 1.19 -11.74
CA TYR A 124 -0.81 1.93 -11.11
C TYR A 124 -0.79 3.43 -11.50
N PRO A 125 0.37 4.14 -11.44
CA PRO A 125 0.48 5.50 -11.98
C PRO A 125 0.08 5.60 -13.47
N VAL A 126 0.51 4.65 -14.30
CA VAL A 126 0.18 4.65 -15.73
C VAL A 126 -1.32 4.44 -15.97
N VAL A 127 -1.97 3.57 -15.18
CA VAL A 127 -3.42 3.36 -15.23
C VAL A 127 -4.16 4.62 -14.82
N SER A 128 -3.74 5.28 -13.73
CA SER A 128 -4.32 6.55 -13.27
C SER A 128 -4.17 7.65 -14.32
N TRP A 129 -3.00 7.76 -14.96
CA TRP A 129 -2.78 8.68 -16.08
C TRP A 129 -3.70 8.36 -17.28
N ALA A 130 -3.85 7.09 -17.66
CA ALA A 130 -4.73 6.66 -18.75
C ALA A 130 -6.22 6.90 -18.42
N ALA A 131 -6.60 6.89 -17.14
CA ALA A 131 -7.93 7.27 -16.66
C ALA A 131 -8.16 8.79 -16.63
N GLY A 132 -7.16 9.60 -17.01
CA GLY A 132 -7.24 11.07 -17.06
C GLY A 132 -6.75 11.77 -15.79
N HIS A 133 -6.33 11.03 -14.77
CA HIS A 133 -5.82 11.57 -13.51
C HIS A 133 -4.31 11.82 -13.62
N MET A 134 -3.94 13.03 -14.02
CA MET A 134 -2.53 13.42 -14.18
C MET A 134 -1.93 13.89 -12.85
N TYR A 135 -0.60 13.76 -12.70
CA TYR A 135 0.12 14.39 -11.59
C TYR A 135 -0.21 15.91 -11.55
N PRO A 136 -0.55 16.50 -10.39
CA PRO A 136 -0.38 15.98 -9.02
C PRO A 136 -1.62 15.29 -8.41
N GLN A 137 -2.58 14.81 -9.19
CA GLN A 137 -3.77 14.10 -8.68
C GLN A 137 -3.57 12.58 -8.60
N MET A 138 -2.52 12.08 -9.24
CA MET A 138 -2.17 10.67 -9.34
C MET A 138 -1.65 10.10 -8.01
N PRO A 139 -2.29 9.07 -7.44
CA PRO A 139 -1.84 8.44 -6.20
C PRO A 139 -0.53 7.65 -6.40
N LEU A 140 0.38 7.73 -5.43
CA LEU A 140 1.71 7.12 -5.46
C LEU A 140 1.95 6.26 -4.22
N VAL A 141 2.63 5.13 -4.41
CA VAL A 141 3.01 4.21 -3.34
C VAL A 141 3.82 4.91 -2.24
N GLY A 142 3.54 4.55 -1.00
CA GLY A 142 4.20 5.06 0.20
C GLY A 142 3.59 6.35 0.77
N VAL A 143 2.88 7.13 -0.04
CA VAL A 143 2.22 8.37 0.39
C VAL A 143 0.71 8.35 0.16
N ALA A 144 0.20 7.50 -0.73
CA ALA A 144 -1.23 7.27 -0.91
C ALA A 144 -1.63 5.86 -0.41
N PRO A 145 -2.78 5.70 0.27
CA PRO A 145 -3.15 4.43 0.89
C PRO A 145 -3.30 3.26 -0.09
N CYS A 146 -4.05 3.44 -1.19
CA CYS A 146 -4.40 2.36 -2.11
C CYS A 146 -3.18 1.65 -2.73
N PRO A 147 -2.26 2.35 -3.42
CA PRO A 147 -1.05 1.71 -3.93
C PRO A 147 -0.18 1.15 -2.79
N THR A 148 -0.08 1.83 -1.64
CA THR A 148 0.66 1.31 -0.47
C THR A 148 0.15 -0.04 0.00
N VAL A 149 -1.18 -0.23 0.02
CA VAL A 149 -1.78 -1.52 0.38
C VAL A 149 -1.50 -2.59 -0.66
N ILE A 150 -1.62 -2.30 -1.96
CA ILE A 150 -1.28 -3.26 -3.03
C ILE A 150 0.19 -3.68 -2.94
N PHE A 151 1.09 -2.71 -2.77
CA PHE A 151 2.52 -2.95 -2.58
C PHE A 151 2.79 -3.82 -1.36
N THR A 152 2.11 -3.53 -0.25
CA THR A 152 2.22 -4.30 1.00
C THR A 152 1.78 -5.74 0.81
N LEU A 153 0.62 -5.97 0.20
CA LEU A 153 0.12 -7.31 -0.12
C LEU A 153 1.12 -8.07 -1.01
N GLY A 154 1.72 -7.39 -1.98
CA GLY A 154 2.77 -7.95 -2.82
C GLY A 154 4.01 -8.39 -2.04
N PHE A 155 4.50 -7.54 -1.13
CA PHE A 155 5.61 -7.89 -0.26
C PHE A 155 5.29 -9.09 0.63
N LEU A 156 4.11 -9.11 1.27
CA LEU A 156 3.72 -10.19 2.17
C LEU A 156 3.65 -11.54 1.45
N LEU A 157 3.17 -11.59 0.21
CA LEU A 157 3.19 -12.80 -0.63
C LEU A 157 4.61 -13.27 -1.02
N SER A 158 5.58 -12.36 -0.95
CA SER A 158 6.98 -12.63 -1.28
C SER A 158 7.79 -13.12 -0.06
N THR A 159 7.19 -13.15 1.14
CA THR A 159 7.87 -13.58 2.37
C THR A 159 7.93 -15.10 2.51
N ARG A 160 9.00 -15.58 3.17
CA ARG A 160 9.20 -17.01 3.52
C ARG A 160 9.78 -17.17 4.93
N PRO A 161 9.16 -17.96 5.83
CA PRO A 161 7.81 -18.53 5.66
C PRO A 161 6.79 -17.41 5.43
N LEU A 162 5.61 -17.77 4.92
CA LEU A 162 4.60 -16.77 4.63
C LEU A 162 4.22 -16.00 5.89
N ALA A 163 4.02 -14.69 5.72
CA ALA A 163 3.61 -13.83 6.80
C ALA A 163 2.36 -14.37 7.52
N SER A 164 2.35 -14.25 8.84
CA SER A 164 1.19 -14.61 9.66
C SER A 164 -0.03 -13.77 9.25
N ILE A 165 -1.24 -14.33 9.39
CA ILE A 165 -2.50 -13.69 8.97
C ILE A 165 -2.69 -12.29 9.56
N GLY A 166 -2.13 -12.02 10.75
CA GLY A 166 -2.16 -10.70 11.39
C GLY A 166 -1.62 -9.57 10.50
N PHE A 167 -0.61 -9.82 9.66
CA PHE A 167 -0.07 -8.81 8.74
C PHE A 167 -1.01 -8.49 7.57
N TYR A 168 -1.93 -9.41 7.23
CA TYR A 168 -2.89 -9.24 6.13
C TYR A 168 -4.20 -8.60 6.57
N ALA A 169 -4.53 -8.64 7.87
CA ALA A 169 -5.83 -8.21 8.37
C ALA A 169 -6.15 -6.75 8.00
N VAL A 170 -5.27 -5.80 8.32
CA VAL A 170 -5.50 -4.39 7.98
C VAL A 170 -5.43 -4.13 6.48
N PRO A 171 -4.42 -4.63 5.72
CA PRO A 171 -4.42 -4.52 4.26
C PRO A 171 -5.69 -5.06 3.60
N ALA A 172 -6.23 -6.18 4.07
CA ALA A 172 -7.45 -6.77 3.54
C ALA A 172 -8.69 -5.91 3.84
N ILE A 173 -8.82 -5.42 5.07
CA ILE A 173 -9.89 -4.50 5.46
C ILE A 173 -9.83 -3.24 4.57
N TRP A 174 -8.65 -2.65 4.39
CA TRP A 174 -8.50 -1.48 3.54
C TRP A 174 -8.78 -1.79 2.07
N ALA A 175 -8.34 -2.93 1.54
CA ALA A 175 -8.64 -3.30 0.16
C ALA A 175 -10.15 -3.38 -0.11
N ILE A 176 -10.95 -3.83 0.86
CA ILE A 176 -12.41 -3.84 0.79
C ILE A 176 -12.97 -2.41 0.87
N ILE A 177 -12.52 -1.60 1.82
CA ILE A 177 -13.00 -0.22 2.02
C ILE A 177 -12.63 0.68 0.83
N GLY A 178 -11.36 0.67 0.43
CA GLY A 178 -10.84 1.43 -0.70
C GLY A 178 -11.44 0.96 -2.01
N GLY A 179 -11.49 -0.36 -2.25
CA GLY A 179 -12.08 -0.93 -3.46
C GLY A 179 -13.59 -0.66 -3.59
N SER A 180 -14.34 -0.69 -2.49
CA SER A 180 -15.75 -0.31 -2.52
C SER A 180 -15.95 1.19 -2.75
N SER A 181 -15.09 2.04 -2.15
CA SER A 181 -15.11 3.48 -2.41
C SER A 181 -14.79 3.80 -3.87
N ALA A 182 -13.81 3.10 -4.45
CA ALA A 182 -13.43 3.21 -5.85
C ALA A 182 -14.57 2.86 -6.80
N TRP A 183 -15.32 1.81 -6.50
CA TRP A 183 -16.52 1.44 -7.25
C TRP A 183 -17.59 2.55 -7.23
N PHE A 184 -17.83 3.18 -6.07
CA PHE A 184 -18.80 4.26 -5.96
C PHE A 184 -18.36 5.58 -6.61
N LEU A 185 -17.05 5.78 -6.77
CA LEU A 185 -16.46 7.00 -7.35
C LEU A 185 -15.99 6.83 -8.80
N ASP A 186 -16.18 5.66 -9.39
CA ASP A 186 -15.70 5.28 -10.72
C ASP A 186 -14.18 5.43 -10.91
N ILE A 187 -13.41 5.11 -9.85
CA ILE A 187 -11.95 5.20 -9.84
C ILE A 187 -11.36 3.83 -10.21
N VAL A 188 -11.12 3.63 -11.50
CA VAL A 188 -10.72 2.32 -12.06
C VAL A 188 -9.40 1.82 -11.48
N GLU A 189 -8.43 2.70 -11.25
CA GLU A 189 -7.13 2.31 -10.70
C GLU A 189 -7.24 1.67 -9.32
N ASP A 190 -8.19 2.08 -8.48
CA ASP A 190 -8.35 1.57 -7.12
C ASP A 190 -9.15 0.26 -7.05
N LEU A 191 -9.85 -0.14 -8.12
CA LEU A 191 -10.46 -1.48 -8.22
C LEU A 191 -9.41 -2.59 -8.16
N SER A 192 -8.16 -2.28 -8.51
CA SER A 192 -7.03 -3.20 -8.40
C SER A 192 -6.75 -3.68 -6.97
N LEU A 193 -7.22 -2.96 -5.94
CA LEU A 193 -7.17 -3.41 -4.54
C LEU A 193 -7.90 -4.74 -4.34
N ILE A 194 -9.08 -4.90 -4.93
CA ILE A 194 -9.88 -6.12 -4.81
C ILE A 194 -9.15 -7.27 -5.51
N ALA A 195 -8.60 -7.02 -6.71
CA ALA A 195 -7.83 -8.01 -7.44
C ALA A 195 -6.58 -8.46 -6.65
N ALA A 196 -5.85 -7.52 -6.04
CA ALA A 196 -4.69 -7.81 -5.19
C ALA A 196 -5.07 -8.66 -3.97
N LEU A 197 -6.20 -8.35 -3.32
CA LEU A 197 -6.71 -9.13 -2.19
C LEU A 197 -7.09 -10.56 -2.59
N VAL A 198 -7.82 -10.72 -3.71
CA VAL A 198 -8.20 -12.05 -4.23
C VAL A 198 -6.96 -12.87 -4.56
N LEU A 199 -5.95 -12.26 -5.17
CA LEU A 199 -4.69 -12.93 -5.47
C LEU A 199 -3.98 -13.41 -4.19
N CYS A 200 -4.01 -12.61 -3.12
CA CYS A 200 -3.47 -13.01 -1.83
C CYS A 200 -4.22 -14.19 -1.22
N ILE A 201 -5.56 -14.18 -1.26
CA ILE A 201 -6.39 -15.26 -0.69
C ILE A 201 -6.19 -16.57 -1.45
N THR A 202 -6.03 -16.50 -2.77
CA THR A 202 -5.89 -17.68 -3.63
C THR A 202 -4.49 -18.31 -3.58
N LEU A 203 -3.44 -17.50 -3.48
CA LEU A 203 -2.06 -17.98 -3.51
C LEU A 203 -1.44 -18.22 -2.13
N ARG A 204 -2.11 -17.80 -1.06
CA ARG A 204 -1.73 -18.17 0.30
C ARG A 204 -2.11 -19.64 0.54
N PRO A 205 -1.12 -20.54 0.76
CA PRO A 205 -1.37 -21.91 1.18
C PRO A 205 -2.28 -21.92 2.41
N ARG A 206 -3.27 -22.80 2.38
CA ARG A 206 -4.10 -23.13 3.53
C ARG A 206 -3.37 -24.25 4.26
N ASP A 207 -2.53 -23.87 5.21
CA ASP A 207 -1.99 -24.82 6.20
C ASP A 207 -3.09 -25.16 7.22
#